data_AF-A0A2E9PQL0-F1
#
_entry.id   AF-A0A2E9PQL0-F1
#
_cell.length_a   1.000
_cell.length_b   1.000
_cell.length_c   1.000
_cell.angle_alpha   90.00
_cell.angle_beta   90.00
_cell.angle_gamma   90.00
#
_symmetry.space_group_name_H-M   'P 1'
#
loop_
_entity.id
_entity.type
_entity.pdbx_description
1 polymer ?
#
loop_
_entity_poly.entity_id
_entity_poly.type
_entity_poly.pdbx_seq_one_letter_code
_entity_poly.pdbx_strand_id
1 'polypeptide(L)'
;NWVKDGGTLIALAGAANFLADSSSGLSSVRKKSNILKELDSYNYNLNQYQAASTTVDSLELWEGKITENSNKQKSTGEKSNIKALEDQDKLGRKLSPQGAILRVNLNQDHWLNFGCGKMVPVLFNTSTVLMTKNPSSTPARLAPEEDLRLGGLLWPEAKARIANGSWATQERMGNGQVILFATQPNFRGYFRGAERLLLNALFYGPGLGANAGVDW
;
A
#
# COMPACT_ATOMS: atom_id res chain seq x y z
N ASN A 1 14.25 -20.60 9.51
CA ASN A 1 13.93 -19.94 8.21
C ASN A 1 14.41 -18.52 8.39
N TRP A 2 15.47 -18.10 7.69
CA TRP A 2 16.25 -16.90 8.03
C TRP A 2 15.42 -15.64 8.36
N VAL A 3 14.33 -15.39 7.62
CA VAL A 3 13.43 -14.26 7.93
C VAL A 3 12.74 -14.46 9.28
N LYS A 4 12.19 -15.65 9.57
CA LYS A 4 11.55 -15.94 10.86
C LYS A 4 12.53 -15.83 12.04
N ASP A 5 13.82 -16.05 11.79
CA ASP A 5 14.86 -16.08 12.81
C ASP A 5 15.40 -14.67 13.13
N GLY A 6 14.90 -13.62 12.47
CA GLY A 6 15.32 -12.22 12.69
C GLY A 6 15.79 -11.48 11.44
N GLY A 7 15.81 -12.14 10.28
CA GLY A 7 16.18 -11.52 9.02
C GLY A 7 15.19 -10.44 8.55
N THR A 8 15.71 -9.40 7.90
CA THR A 8 14.89 -8.39 7.21
C THR A 8 14.94 -8.65 5.70
N LEU A 9 13.83 -9.08 5.11
CA LEU A 9 13.69 -9.29 3.68
C LEU A 9 13.07 -8.05 3.02
N ILE A 10 13.79 -7.43 2.09
CA ILE A 10 13.30 -6.27 1.32
C ILE A 10 13.13 -6.71 -0.12
N ALA A 11 11.92 -6.58 -0.67
CA ALA A 11 11.61 -6.93 -2.04
C ALA A 11 11.11 -5.72 -2.83
N LEU A 12 11.64 -5.57 -4.06
CA LEU A 12 11.36 -4.43 -4.92
C LEU A 12 10.64 -4.89 -6.19
N ALA A 13 9.61 -4.14 -6.60
CA ALA A 13 8.88 -4.31 -7.86
C ALA A 13 8.50 -5.76 -8.19
N GLY A 14 9.18 -6.40 -9.15
CA GLY A 14 8.90 -7.78 -9.56
C GLY A 14 9.05 -8.80 -8.43
N ALA A 15 10.03 -8.61 -7.54
CA ALA A 15 10.20 -9.48 -6.38
C ALA A 15 9.06 -9.31 -5.37
N ALA A 16 8.59 -8.08 -5.16
CA ALA A 16 7.41 -7.81 -4.33
C ALA A 16 6.14 -8.45 -4.93
N ASN A 17 6.00 -8.41 -6.25
CA ASN A 17 4.90 -9.05 -6.97
C ASN A 17 4.89 -10.58 -6.80
N PHE A 18 6.08 -11.21 -6.76
CA PHE A 18 6.22 -12.64 -6.50
C PHE A 18 5.86 -12.99 -5.05
N LEU A 19 6.36 -12.23 -4.06
CA LEU A 19 6.06 -12.47 -2.64
C LEU A 19 4.60 -12.18 -2.27
N ALA A 20 3.94 -11.27 -2.98
CA ALA A 20 2.51 -10.99 -2.80
C ALA A 20 1.59 -12.03 -3.46
N ASP A 21 2.16 -13.03 -4.15
CA ASP A 21 1.38 -14.14 -4.69
C ASP A 21 1.08 -15.17 -3.60
N SER A 22 -0.12 -15.73 -3.62
CA SER A 22 -0.57 -16.70 -2.64
C SER A 22 0.25 -18.00 -2.66
N SER A 23 0.88 -18.30 -3.80
CA SER A 23 1.75 -19.46 -3.98
C SER A 23 3.04 -19.38 -3.16
N SER A 24 3.55 -18.17 -2.89
CA SER A 24 4.83 -18.00 -2.18
C SER A 24 4.72 -18.30 -0.68
N GLY A 25 3.56 -18.05 -0.07
CA GLY A 25 3.32 -18.25 1.37
C GLY A 25 4.19 -17.38 2.31
N LEU A 26 4.92 -16.40 1.78
CA LEU A 26 5.91 -15.62 2.54
C LEU A 26 5.37 -14.28 3.06
N SER A 27 4.29 -13.75 2.48
CA SER A 27 3.65 -12.52 2.92
C SER A 27 2.13 -12.69 3.03
N SER A 28 1.47 -11.89 3.86
CA SER A 28 0.01 -11.70 3.89
C SER A 28 -0.47 -10.65 2.90
N VAL A 29 0.44 -9.82 2.37
CA VAL A 29 0.12 -8.82 1.35
C VAL A 29 -0.29 -9.52 0.06
N ARG A 30 -1.32 -9.01 -0.60
CA ARG A 30 -1.86 -9.61 -1.82
C ARG A 30 -1.97 -8.60 -2.94
N LYS A 31 -1.93 -9.10 -4.17
CA LYS A 31 -2.24 -8.31 -5.37
C LYS A 31 -3.73 -8.07 -5.45
N LYS A 32 -4.17 -6.85 -5.78
CA LYS A 32 -5.60 -6.50 -5.94
C LYS A 32 -6.35 -7.48 -6.86
N SER A 33 -5.70 -7.92 -7.94
CA SER A 33 -6.29 -8.88 -8.90
C SER A 33 -6.58 -10.26 -8.31
N ASN A 34 -5.85 -10.69 -7.28
CA ASN A 34 -6.01 -12.00 -6.68
C ASN A 34 -7.10 -12.03 -5.59
N ILE A 35 -7.50 -10.85 -5.09
CA ILE A 35 -8.41 -10.70 -3.94
C ILE A 35 -9.76 -10.12 -4.31
N LEU A 36 -10.15 -10.13 -5.59
CA LEU A 36 -11.41 -9.53 -6.04
C LEU A 36 -12.64 -10.09 -5.30
N LYS A 37 -12.58 -11.35 -4.86
CA LYS A 37 -13.64 -12.00 -4.08
C LYS A 37 -13.67 -11.58 -2.60
N GLU A 38 -12.55 -11.12 -2.05
CA GLU A 38 -12.40 -10.74 -0.64
C GLU A 38 -12.21 -9.23 -0.46
N LEU A 39 -12.46 -8.45 -1.51
CA LEU A 39 -12.11 -7.03 -1.62
C LEU A 39 -12.70 -6.20 -0.47
N ASP A 40 -13.90 -6.55 0.00
CA ASP A 40 -14.56 -5.86 1.10
C ASP A 40 -13.75 -5.88 2.40
N SER A 41 -13.04 -6.98 2.68
CA SER A 41 -12.20 -7.08 3.88
C SER A 41 -10.95 -6.19 3.82
N TYR A 42 -10.42 -5.98 2.61
CA TYR A 42 -9.30 -5.06 2.39
C TYR A 42 -9.76 -3.60 2.37
N ASN A 43 -10.94 -3.33 1.80
CA ASN A 43 -11.57 -2.01 1.84
C ASN A 43 -11.90 -1.59 3.29
N TYR A 44 -12.35 -2.52 4.13
CA TYR A 44 -12.55 -2.25 5.55
C TYR A 44 -11.26 -1.79 6.24
N ASN A 45 -10.12 -2.42 5.92
CA ASN A 45 -8.81 -2.02 6.44
C ASN A 45 -8.38 -0.64 5.94
N LEU A 46 -8.64 -0.34 4.67
CA LEU A 46 -8.40 0.98 4.10
C LEU A 46 -9.21 2.07 4.82
N ASN A 47 -10.50 1.82 5.07
CA ASN A 47 -11.38 2.76 5.75
C ASN A 47 -10.91 3.03 7.19
N GLN A 48 -10.48 1.99 7.91
CA GLN A 48 -9.86 2.10 9.24
C GLN A 48 -8.62 3.00 9.21
N TYR A 49 -7.72 2.79 8.25
CA TYR A 49 -6.53 3.62 8.07
C TYR A 49 -6.88 5.09 7.78
N GLN A 50 -7.84 5.33 6.88
CA GLN A 50 -8.27 6.69 6.53
C GLN A 50 -8.87 7.42 7.75
N ALA A 51 -9.73 6.74 8.50
CA ALA A 51 -10.34 7.28 9.72
C ALA A 51 -9.28 7.58 10.82
N ALA A 52 -8.20 6.79 10.90
CA ALA A 52 -7.11 7.07 11.84
C ALA A 52 -6.27 8.31 11.43
N SER A 53 -6.26 8.65 10.14
CA SER A 53 -5.43 9.75 9.60
C SER A 53 -6.11 11.12 9.60
N THR A 54 -7.40 11.21 9.96
CA THR A 54 -8.13 12.49 9.98
C THR A 54 -7.78 13.31 11.21
N THR A 55 -7.55 14.61 11.03
CA THR A 55 -7.42 15.56 12.13
C THR A 55 -8.75 15.69 12.83
N VAL A 56 -8.82 15.22 14.06
CA VAL A 56 -10.03 15.22 14.87
C VAL A 56 -10.21 16.59 15.51
N ASP A 57 -11.25 17.33 15.13
CA ASP A 57 -11.64 18.53 15.87
C ASP A 57 -12.38 18.12 17.14
N SER A 58 -11.76 18.37 18.29
CA SER A 58 -12.35 18.08 19.59
C SER A 58 -13.67 18.81 19.79
N LEU A 59 -13.79 20.06 19.32
CA LEU A 59 -14.99 20.86 19.54
C LEU A 59 -16.20 20.24 18.83
N GLU A 60 -16.04 19.82 17.58
CA GLU A 60 -17.10 19.14 16.82
C GLU A 60 -17.56 17.84 17.49
N LEU A 61 -16.63 17.07 18.06
CA LEU A 61 -16.94 15.83 18.78
C LEU A 61 -17.73 16.05 20.06
N TRP A 62 -17.38 17.08 20.83
CA TRP A 62 -18.05 17.38 22.10
C TRP A 62 -19.39 18.12 21.90
N GLU A 63 -19.52 18.92 20.84
CA GLU A 63 -20.76 19.64 20.49
C GLU A 63 -21.87 18.73 19.93
N GLY A 64 -21.57 17.47 19.62
CA GLY A 64 -22.56 16.49 19.19
C GLY A 64 -23.22 16.81 17.84
N LYS A 65 -22.57 17.61 16.99
CA LYS A 65 -23.06 17.88 15.63
C LYS A 65 -22.99 16.59 14.82
N ILE A 66 -24.15 15.96 14.62
CA ILE A 66 -24.31 14.80 13.75
C ILE A 66 -24.05 15.26 12.32
N THR A 67 -22.88 14.96 11.77
CA THR A 67 -22.63 15.07 10.34
C THR A 67 -23.35 13.92 9.64
N GLU A 68 -24.55 14.19 9.12
CA GLU A 68 -25.23 13.28 8.19
C GLU A 68 -24.42 13.21 6.89
N ASN A 69 -23.52 12.24 6.78
CA ASN A 69 -23.00 11.78 5.50
C ASN A 69 -22.85 10.26 5.52
N SER A 70 -23.96 9.57 5.81
CA SER A 70 -24.06 8.13 5.59
C SER A 70 -24.47 7.86 4.15
N ASN A 71 -23.56 8.04 3.19
CA ASN A 71 -23.74 7.49 1.85
C ASN A 71 -23.45 5.97 1.90
N LYS A 72 -24.33 5.22 2.56
CA LYS A 72 -24.32 3.75 2.57
C LYS A 72 -24.71 3.26 1.18
N GLN A 73 -23.72 2.99 0.33
CA GLN A 73 -23.97 2.22 -0.89
C GLN A 73 -24.37 0.79 -0.52
N LYS A 74 -25.59 0.44 -0.93
CA LYS A 74 -26.22 -0.88 -0.78
C LYS A 74 -25.45 -1.93 -1.57
N SER A 75 -24.91 -2.94 -0.88
CA SER A 75 -24.44 -4.18 -1.48
C SER A 75 -25.65 -5.00 -1.98
N THR A 76 -25.94 -4.93 -3.27
CA THR A 76 -26.99 -5.75 -3.90
C THR A 76 -26.37 -6.56 -5.04
N GLY A 77 -26.34 -7.90 -4.89
CA GLY A 77 -26.05 -8.85 -5.99
C GLY A 77 -24.60 -9.34 -6.10
N GLU A 78 -24.10 -10.12 -5.13
CA GLU A 78 -22.69 -10.56 -5.04
C GLU A 78 -22.15 -11.30 -6.28
N LYS A 79 -22.95 -12.10 -7.02
CA LYS A 79 -22.42 -12.90 -8.14
C LYS A 79 -22.37 -12.17 -9.49
N SER A 80 -23.34 -11.31 -9.80
CA SER A 80 -23.30 -10.48 -11.02
C SER A 80 -22.23 -9.39 -10.93
N ASN A 81 -21.88 -8.97 -9.71
CA ASN A 81 -20.89 -7.93 -9.47
C ASN A 81 -19.45 -8.43 -9.66
N ILE A 82 -19.14 -9.70 -9.35
CA ILE A 82 -17.77 -10.24 -9.46
C ILE A 82 -17.25 -10.23 -10.90
N LYS A 83 -18.06 -10.67 -11.88
CA LYS A 83 -17.63 -10.68 -13.29
C LYS A 83 -17.37 -9.26 -13.80
N ALA A 84 -18.22 -8.31 -13.43
CA ALA A 84 -18.02 -6.90 -13.76
C ALA A 84 -16.74 -6.34 -13.13
N LEU A 85 -16.46 -6.69 -11.86
CA LEU A 85 -15.22 -6.32 -11.17
C LEU A 85 -13.99 -6.94 -11.84
N GLU A 86 -14.05 -8.19 -12.29
CA GLU A 86 -12.97 -8.84 -13.04
C GLU A 86 -12.71 -8.16 -14.38
N ASP A 87 -13.76 -7.74 -15.09
CA ASP A 87 -13.61 -7.06 -16.38
C ASP A 87 -13.07 -5.63 -16.20
N GLN A 88 -13.51 -4.91 -15.17
CA GLN A 88 -12.90 -3.64 -14.75
C GLN A 88 -11.43 -3.82 -14.34
N ASP A 89 -11.10 -4.90 -13.62
CA ASP A 89 -9.74 -5.23 -13.23
C ASP A 89 -8.85 -5.42 -14.46
N LYS A 90 -9.29 -6.25 -15.41
CA LYS A 90 -8.59 -6.51 -16.68
C LYS A 90 -8.37 -5.23 -17.47
N LEU A 91 -9.39 -4.39 -17.62
CA LEU A 91 -9.28 -3.11 -18.32
C LEU A 91 -8.27 -2.18 -17.65
N GLY A 92 -8.37 -1.99 -16.33
CA GLY A 92 -7.43 -1.16 -15.58
C GLY A 92 -5.98 -1.66 -15.66
N ARG A 93 -5.77 -2.98 -15.75
CA ARG A 93 -4.44 -3.57 -15.98
C ARG A 93 -3.91 -3.29 -17.38
N LYS A 94 -4.75 -3.46 -18.41
CA LYS A 94 -4.39 -3.18 -19.80
C LYS A 94 -4.03 -1.71 -20.01
N LEU A 95 -4.74 -0.81 -19.32
CA LEU A 95 -4.54 0.64 -19.38
C LEU A 95 -3.58 1.17 -18.31
N SER A 96 -2.88 0.28 -17.59
CA SER A 96 -1.93 0.69 -16.55
C SER A 96 -0.79 1.54 -17.15
N PRO A 97 -0.38 2.60 -16.45
CA PRO A 97 0.62 3.52 -16.97
C PRO A 97 2.00 2.87 -17.04
N GLN A 98 2.79 3.30 -18.01
CA GLN A 98 4.20 2.92 -18.17
C GLN A 98 5.06 4.17 -17.97
N GLY A 99 5.24 4.57 -16.70
CA GLY A 99 6.06 5.73 -16.34
C GLY A 99 5.28 6.99 -15.93
N ALA A 100 4.08 6.85 -15.36
CA ALA A 100 3.39 7.98 -14.74
C ALA A 100 4.04 8.33 -13.39
N ILE A 101 4.03 9.61 -13.03
CA ILE A 101 4.49 10.06 -11.71
C ILE A 101 3.27 10.13 -10.80
N LEU A 102 3.26 9.29 -9.78
CA LEU A 102 2.15 9.20 -8.84
C LEU A 102 2.54 9.74 -7.47
N ARG A 103 1.55 10.28 -6.77
CA ARG A 103 1.68 10.72 -5.38
C ARG A 103 1.53 9.52 -4.44
N VAL A 104 2.50 9.34 -3.56
CA VAL A 104 2.44 8.40 -2.44
C VAL A 104 2.40 9.20 -1.15
N ASN A 105 1.34 9.00 -0.37
CA ASN A 105 1.16 9.57 0.95
C ASN A 105 1.86 8.69 1.98
N LEU A 106 2.59 9.32 2.91
CA LEU A 106 3.41 8.65 3.90
C LEU A 106 2.81 8.80 5.29
N ASN A 107 2.69 7.67 6.00
CA ASN A 107 2.32 7.66 7.41
C ASN A 107 3.50 8.16 8.27
N GLN A 108 3.43 9.36 8.81
CA GLN A 108 4.54 9.97 9.56
C GLN A 108 4.87 9.21 10.86
N ASP A 109 3.91 8.47 11.41
CA ASP A 109 4.09 7.72 12.66
C ASP A 109 4.92 6.44 12.45
N HIS A 110 5.11 6.02 11.19
CA HIS A 110 5.83 4.81 10.87
C HIS A 110 7.33 5.09 10.69
N TRP A 111 8.19 4.32 11.38
CA TRP A 111 9.64 4.47 11.37
C TRP A 111 10.27 4.47 9.96
N LEU A 112 9.70 3.72 9.02
CA LEU A 112 10.16 3.66 7.62
C LEU A 112 10.16 5.04 6.94
N ASN A 113 9.34 5.97 7.41
CA ASN A 113 9.17 7.30 6.84
C ASN A 113 9.99 8.38 7.56
N PHE A 114 10.90 7.99 8.47
CA PHE A 114 11.69 8.95 9.22
C PHE A 114 12.54 9.84 8.30
N GLY A 115 12.41 11.17 8.46
CA GLY A 115 13.08 12.16 7.62
C GLY A 115 12.50 12.31 6.20
N CYS A 116 11.36 11.66 5.90
CA CYS A 116 10.60 11.91 4.69
C CYS A 116 9.50 12.97 4.96
N GLY A 117 9.03 13.66 3.91
CA GLY A 117 7.87 14.56 4.02
C GLY A 117 6.54 13.82 4.12
N LYS A 118 5.42 14.55 4.08
CA LYS A 118 4.05 13.97 4.08
C LYS A 118 3.74 13.11 2.84
N MET A 119 4.43 13.39 1.74
CA MET A 119 4.26 12.69 0.47
C MET A 119 5.59 12.56 -0.26
N VAL A 120 5.68 11.54 -1.12
CA VAL A 120 6.81 11.33 -2.02
C VAL A 120 6.29 11.04 -3.44
N PRO A 121 6.88 11.64 -4.48
CA PRO A 121 6.61 11.27 -5.86
C PRO A 121 7.30 9.95 -6.19
N VAL A 122 6.60 9.07 -6.91
CA VAL A 122 7.17 7.79 -7.37
C VAL A 122 6.88 7.59 -8.85
N LEU A 123 7.84 6.97 -9.54
CA LEU A 123 7.59 6.51 -10.91
C LEU A 123 6.82 5.19 -10.85
N PHE A 124 5.66 5.16 -11.50
CA PHE A 124 4.80 4.00 -11.58
C PHE A 124 4.80 3.43 -13.00
N ASN A 125 5.31 2.22 -13.13
CA ASN A 125 5.54 1.50 -14.38
C ASN A 125 5.08 0.03 -14.29
N THR A 126 4.08 -0.25 -13.46
CA THR A 126 3.57 -1.60 -13.23
C THR A 126 2.05 -1.62 -13.30
N SER A 127 1.47 -2.81 -13.48
CA SER A 127 0.02 -3.05 -13.34
C SER A 127 -0.34 -3.67 -11.98
N THR A 128 0.67 -4.04 -11.20
CA THR A 128 0.50 -4.64 -9.87
C THR A 128 0.18 -3.57 -8.84
N VAL A 129 -0.95 -3.74 -8.17
CA VAL A 129 -1.36 -2.92 -7.02
C VAL A 129 -1.39 -3.84 -5.81
N LEU A 130 -0.64 -3.49 -4.77
CA LEU A 130 -0.60 -4.26 -3.52
C LEU A 130 -1.71 -3.79 -2.59
N MET A 131 -2.26 -4.74 -1.85
CA MET A 131 -3.29 -4.52 -0.84
C MET A 131 -2.89 -5.28 0.43
N THR A 132 -3.13 -4.63 1.56
CA THR A 132 -2.75 -5.07 2.90
C THR A 132 -3.98 -5.38 3.72
N LYS A 133 -3.84 -6.33 4.64
CA LYS A 133 -4.83 -6.66 5.66
C LYS A 133 -4.11 -6.71 7.00
N ASN A 134 -4.80 -6.35 8.09
CA ASN A 134 -4.26 -6.52 9.44
C ASN A 134 -3.78 -7.97 9.64
N PRO A 135 -2.57 -8.21 10.18
CA PRO A 135 -1.71 -7.28 10.93
C PRO A 135 -0.64 -6.53 10.10
N SER A 136 -0.64 -6.61 8.76
CA SER A 136 0.36 -5.92 7.94
C SER A 136 0.18 -4.39 7.95
N SER A 137 1.29 -3.67 8.09
CA SER A 137 1.34 -2.21 8.12
C SER A 137 1.57 -1.63 6.72
N THR A 138 0.97 -0.46 6.45
CA THR A 138 1.15 0.27 5.18
C THR A 138 1.79 1.63 5.45
N PRO A 139 3.13 1.70 5.55
CA PRO A 139 3.84 2.96 5.74
C PRO A 139 3.63 3.96 4.59
N ALA A 140 3.49 3.48 3.36
CA ALA A 140 3.39 4.35 2.20
C ALA A 140 2.27 3.88 1.27
N ARG A 141 1.26 4.72 1.07
CA ARG A 141 0.05 4.42 0.31
C ARG A 141 -0.10 5.37 -0.86
N LEU A 142 -0.54 4.86 -2.01
CA LEU A 142 -0.91 5.68 -3.15
C LEU A 142 -2.05 6.62 -2.76
N ALA A 143 -1.99 7.86 -3.22
CA ALA A 143 -3.00 8.86 -2.89
C ALA A 143 -4.41 8.47 -3.41
N PRO A 144 -5.47 9.10 -2.87
CA PRO A 144 -6.83 8.94 -3.39
C PRO A 144 -6.92 9.31 -4.87
N GLU A 145 -7.98 8.85 -5.54
CA GLU A 145 -8.12 9.01 -6.98
C GLU A 145 -7.97 10.47 -7.42
N GLU A 146 -8.59 11.42 -6.73
CA GLU A 146 -8.57 12.84 -7.05
C GLU A 146 -7.15 13.40 -7.23
N ASP A 147 -6.25 13.04 -6.30
CA ASP A 147 -4.91 13.61 -6.18
C ASP A 147 -3.79 12.58 -6.48
N LEU A 148 -4.11 11.48 -7.18
CA LEU A 148 -3.14 10.41 -7.44
C LEU A 148 -2.05 10.82 -8.44
N ARG A 149 -2.39 11.60 -9.46
CA ARG A 149 -1.51 11.89 -10.61
C ARG A 149 -0.76 13.20 -10.39
N LEU A 150 0.57 13.12 -10.31
CA LEU A 150 1.44 14.29 -10.35
C LEU A 150 1.88 14.64 -11.77
N GLY A 151 2.09 13.63 -12.62
CA GLY A 151 2.51 13.83 -14.00
C GLY A 151 2.43 12.57 -14.87
N GLY A 152 2.51 12.75 -16.19
CA GLY A 152 2.42 11.67 -17.17
C GLY A 152 0.99 11.29 -17.55
N LEU A 153 0.88 10.30 -18.44
CA LEU A 153 -0.41 9.77 -18.91
C LEU A 153 -0.95 8.75 -17.91
N LEU A 154 -2.17 8.97 -17.42
CA LEU A 154 -2.88 8.05 -16.54
C LEU A 154 -4.35 8.00 -16.95
N TRP A 155 -4.78 6.85 -17.48
CA TRP A 155 -6.17 6.59 -17.84
C TRP A 155 -7.06 6.52 -16.59
N PRO A 156 -8.31 7.01 -16.64
CA PRO A 156 -9.20 7.02 -15.48
C PRO A 156 -9.47 5.61 -14.93
N GLU A 157 -9.57 4.59 -15.78
CA GLU A 157 -9.77 3.19 -15.37
C GLU A 157 -8.57 2.65 -14.58
N ALA A 158 -7.35 2.99 -15.02
CA ALA A 158 -6.14 2.65 -14.29
C ALA A 158 -6.00 3.49 -13.01
N LYS A 159 -6.43 4.76 -13.05
CA LYS A 159 -6.42 5.67 -11.90
C LYS A 159 -7.27 5.12 -10.76
N ALA A 160 -8.52 4.76 -11.03
CA ALA A 160 -9.44 4.16 -10.05
C ALA A 160 -8.92 2.80 -9.53
N ARG A 161 -8.24 2.02 -10.38
CA ARG A 161 -7.61 0.77 -9.96
C ARG A 161 -6.48 0.99 -8.93
N ILE A 162 -5.60 1.94 -9.22
CA ILE A 162 -4.34 2.18 -8.50
C ILE A 162 -4.57 3.00 -7.22
N ALA A 163 -5.58 3.87 -7.21
CA ALA A 163 -5.93 4.71 -6.07
C ALA A 163 -6.02 3.91 -4.76
N ASN A 164 -5.54 4.51 -3.68
CA ASN A 164 -5.49 3.93 -2.34
C ASN A 164 -4.72 2.60 -2.20
N GLY A 165 -4.07 2.12 -3.26
CA GLY A 165 -3.22 0.94 -3.22
C GLY A 165 -2.00 1.14 -2.31
N SER A 166 -1.44 0.04 -1.81
CA SER A 166 -0.23 0.10 -0.98
C SER A 166 1.00 0.19 -1.89
N TRP A 167 1.85 1.19 -1.66
CA TRP A 167 3.11 1.33 -2.39
C TRP A 167 4.28 0.70 -1.63
N ALA A 168 4.37 0.95 -0.32
CA ALA A 168 5.27 0.22 0.56
C ALA A 168 4.50 -0.42 1.72
N THR A 169 4.79 -1.68 1.99
CA THR A 169 4.17 -2.48 3.05
C THR A 169 5.24 -3.05 3.95
N GLN A 170 4.92 -3.17 5.23
CA GLN A 170 5.77 -3.83 6.21
C GLN A 170 4.95 -4.89 6.93
N GLU A 171 5.53 -6.08 7.06
CA GLU A 171 4.91 -7.21 7.72
C GLU A 171 5.92 -7.88 8.63
N ARG A 172 5.51 -8.20 9.86
CA ARG A 172 6.33 -8.99 10.77
C ARG A 172 6.16 -10.47 10.47
N MET A 173 7.27 -11.19 10.43
CA MET A 173 7.30 -12.63 10.20
C MET A 173 8.18 -13.28 11.26
N GLY A 174 7.56 -13.82 12.32
CA GLY A 174 8.28 -14.32 13.48
C GLY A 174 9.10 -13.21 14.14
N ASN A 175 10.42 -13.43 14.25
CA ASN A 175 11.35 -12.45 14.77
C ASN A 175 11.88 -11.49 13.69
N GLY A 176 11.69 -11.76 12.41
CA GLY A 176 12.08 -10.83 11.35
C GLY A 176 10.90 -10.12 10.71
N GLN A 177 11.12 -9.65 9.49
CA GLN A 177 10.14 -8.88 8.75
C GLN A 177 10.31 -8.97 7.24
N VAL A 178 9.23 -8.65 6.54
CA VAL A 178 9.16 -8.53 5.09
C VAL A 178 8.70 -7.13 4.74
N ILE A 179 9.48 -6.43 3.93
CA ILE A 179 9.17 -5.09 3.42
C ILE A 179 9.03 -5.20 1.91
N LEU A 180 7.88 -4.79 1.38
CA LEU A 180 7.60 -4.84 -0.05
C LEU A 180 7.44 -3.43 -0.60
N PHE A 181 8.08 -3.15 -1.73
CA PHE A 181 7.86 -1.95 -2.53
C PHE A 181 7.24 -2.32 -3.87
N ALA A 182 6.09 -1.73 -4.20
CA ALA A 182 5.33 -2.04 -5.42
C ALA A 182 6.10 -1.67 -6.71
N THR A 183 6.93 -0.62 -6.64
CA THR A 183 7.84 -0.21 -7.71
C THR A 183 9.26 -0.04 -7.17
N GLN A 184 10.24 0.18 -8.05
CA GLN A 184 11.62 0.43 -7.62
C GLN A 184 11.76 1.84 -7.05
N PRO A 185 12.09 2.01 -5.75
CA PRO A 185 12.18 3.33 -5.13
C PRO A 185 13.34 4.18 -5.66
N ASN A 186 14.41 3.52 -6.10
CA ASN A 186 15.63 4.14 -6.61
C ASN A 186 15.72 4.13 -8.14
N PHE A 187 14.60 3.98 -8.86
CA PHE A 187 14.61 3.91 -10.32
C PHE A 187 15.28 5.15 -10.94
N ARG A 188 16.49 4.96 -11.48
CA ARG A 188 17.35 6.00 -12.08
C ARG A 188 17.59 7.24 -11.19
N GLY A 189 17.41 7.12 -9.87
CA GLY A 189 17.59 8.25 -8.94
C GLY A 189 16.63 9.43 -9.16
N TYR A 190 15.49 9.24 -9.82
CA TYR A 190 14.57 10.36 -10.13
C TYR A 190 14.02 11.06 -8.88
N PHE A 191 13.72 10.30 -7.82
CA PHE A 191 13.05 10.82 -6.64
C PHE A 191 13.81 10.45 -5.36
N ARG A 192 14.55 11.42 -4.81
CA ARG A 192 15.31 11.26 -3.56
C ARG A 192 14.46 10.86 -2.36
N GLY A 193 13.20 11.29 -2.33
CA GLY A 193 12.27 10.90 -1.27
C GLY A 193 11.99 9.39 -1.27
N ALA A 194 11.81 8.78 -2.45
CA ALA A 194 11.55 7.36 -2.57
C ALA A 194 12.82 6.54 -2.27
N GLU A 195 13.98 7.03 -2.71
CA GLU A 195 15.28 6.47 -2.34
C GLU A 195 15.51 6.50 -0.82
N ARG A 196 15.14 7.59 -0.14
CA ARG A 196 15.25 7.70 1.32
C ARG A 196 14.47 6.61 2.05
N LEU A 197 13.25 6.30 1.59
CA LEU A 197 12.46 5.17 2.13
C LEU A 197 13.20 3.83 2.00
N LEU A 198 13.86 3.59 0.87
CA LEU A 198 14.66 2.38 0.66
C LEU A 198 15.87 2.32 1.61
N LEU A 199 16.55 3.45 1.79
CA LEU A 199 17.67 3.56 2.74
C LEU A 199 17.20 3.34 4.18
N ASN A 200 16.05 3.92 4.56
CA ASN A 200 15.44 3.68 5.87
C ASN A 200 15.12 2.19 6.07
N ALA A 201 14.60 1.51 5.04
CA ALA A 201 14.37 0.06 5.10
C ALA A 201 15.67 -0.72 5.35
N LEU A 202 16.75 -0.33 4.66
CA LEU A 202 18.03 -1.02 4.73
C LEU A 202 18.74 -0.81 6.08
N PHE A 203 18.78 0.43 6.57
CA PHE A 203 19.52 0.79 7.78
C PHE A 203 18.70 0.60 9.06
N TYR A 204 17.42 0.99 9.06
CA TYR A 204 16.57 0.88 10.25
C TYR A 204 15.81 -0.44 10.32
N GLY A 205 15.63 -1.15 9.21
CA GLY A 205 14.90 -2.42 9.17
C GLY A 205 15.36 -3.41 10.25
N PRO A 206 16.64 -3.80 10.29
CA PRO A 206 17.12 -4.81 11.23
C PRO A 206 16.88 -4.46 12.71
N GLY A 207 16.82 -3.18 13.07
CA GLY A 207 16.68 -2.73 14.46
C GLY A 207 15.27 -2.31 14.88
N LEU A 208 14.45 -1.75 13.98
CA LEU A 208 13.13 -1.22 14.31
C LEU A 208 11.97 -2.12 13.89
N GLY A 209 12.21 -3.09 13.00
CA GLY A 209 11.16 -3.96 12.49
C GLY A 209 11.44 -5.46 12.64
N ALA A 210 12.68 -5.84 12.90
CA ALA A 210 13.09 -7.19 13.27
C ALA A 210 13.65 -7.21 14.69
N ASN A 211 13.58 -8.36 15.35
CA ASN A 211 14.18 -8.64 16.64
C ASN A 211 15.15 -9.81 16.45
N ALA A 212 16.34 -9.51 15.92
CA ALA A 212 17.34 -10.54 15.71
C ALA A 212 17.77 -11.11 17.07
N GLY A 213 17.60 -12.43 17.24
CA GLY A 213 18.19 -13.12 18.38
C GLY A 213 19.69 -13.04 18.24
N VAL A 214 20.35 -12.30 19.13
CA VAL A 214 21.81 -12.33 19.23
C VAL A 214 22.12 -13.40 20.26
N ASP A 215 22.62 -14.54 19.80
CA ASP A 215 23.20 -15.54 20.69
C ASP A 215 24.54 -14.98 21.19
N TRP A 216 24.54 -14.42 22.39
CA TRP A 216 25.73 -14.07 23.15
C TRP A 216 25.64 -14.65 24.56
#